data_AF-A0A086PL87-F1
#
_entry.id   AF-A0A086PL87-F1
#
_cell.length_a   1.000
_cell.length_b   1.000
_cell.length_c   1.000
_cell.angle_alpha   90.00
_cell.angle_beta   90.00
_cell.angle_gamma   90.00
#
_symmetry.space_group_name_H-M   'P 1'
#
loop_
_entity.id
_entity.type
_entity.pdbx_description
1 polymer ?
#
loop_
_entity_poly.entity_id
_entity_poly.type
_entity_poly.pdbx_seq_one_letter_code
_entity_poly.pdbx_strand_id
1 'polypeptide(L)'
;LKATLEKRQSGRFCPPSLSPLASEDDVGHLLAFSPHQLDAFQIVGACAALRGESAFVSAHTSAGKSLVATLAAFLTLRRASSSSSSSSSSSSSSSSSSSSSSSSSSSSSSSSSSSSSSSSSSSSSSSLAASASPAPCVLYLSPVKALSNQKYRELTETFREVATVGLLTGDEIKNMRAKPHIVVATTEIIRNRLLKQSGGDFDFFRCLKLVIIDEFHFFADARRGTVWEELLLLLRQAQGNISGVSSLQFVFLSASLEQPTSFASWFSLTFRQVSFSI
;
A
#
# COMPACT_ATOMS: atom_id res chain seq x y z
N LEU A 1 19.69 17.90 -2.54
CA LEU A 1 18.46 17.88 -1.71
C LEU A 1 18.40 19.05 -0.73
N LYS A 2 19.09 19.09 0.42
CA LYS A 2 18.98 20.20 1.40
C LYS A 2 19.16 21.60 0.78
N ALA A 3 20.30 21.84 0.13
CA ALA A 3 20.55 23.09 -0.61
C ALA A 3 19.60 23.34 -1.80
N THR A 4 18.92 22.30 -2.29
CA THR A 4 17.89 22.37 -3.35
C THR A 4 16.53 22.78 -2.78
N LEU A 5 16.20 22.31 -1.57
CA LEU A 5 15.00 22.65 -0.81
C LEU A 5 15.02 24.12 -0.41
N GLU A 6 16.14 24.59 0.14
CA GLU A 6 16.36 25.97 0.58
C GLU A 6 16.22 27.01 -0.55
N LYS A 7 16.34 26.60 -1.82
CA LYS A 7 16.29 27.49 -3.00
C LYS A 7 14.90 27.67 -3.62
N ARG A 8 13.89 26.88 -3.24
CA ARG A 8 12.56 26.82 -3.92
C ARG A 8 11.36 27.30 -3.06
N GLN A 9 11.57 27.86 -1.86
CA GLN A 9 10.53 28.14 -0.86
C GLN A 9 9.79 29.50 -1.00
N SER A 10 9.13 29.77 -2.14
CA SER A 10 8.41 31.06 -2.35
C SER A 10 7.00 30.98 -2.97
N GLY A 11 6.35 29.80 -2.98
CA GLY A 11 5.05 29.58 -3.63
C GLY A 11 3.93 29.07 -2.71
N ARG A 12 2.65 29.30 -3.10
CA ARG A 12 1.47 28.79 -2.39
C ARG A 12 1.20 27.30 -2.65
N PHE A 13 0.47 26.71 -1.71
CA PHE A 13 0.15 25.28 -1.57
C PHE A 13 -0.79 24.72 -2.65
N CYS A 14 -0.43 23.58 -3.23
CA CYS A 14 -1.29 22.66 -3.98
C CYS A 14 -0.60 21.27 -4.04
N PRO A 15 -1.29 20.14 -3.79
CA PRO A 15 -0.66 18.82 -3.92
C PRO A 15 -0.27 18.53 -5.39
N PRO A 16 0.92 17.97 -5.64
CA PRO A 16 1.39 17.73 -7.01
C PRO A 16 0.66 16.55 -7.66
N SER A 17 0.48 16.62 -8.97
CA SER A 17 -0.25 15.61 -9.74
C SER A 17 0.42 14.22 -9.70
N LEU A 18 -0.37 13.17 -9.94
CA LEU A 18 0.09 11.76 -9.91
C LEU A 18 0.91 11.36 -11.16
N SER A 19 1.69 12.28 -11.73
CA SER A 19 2.55 12.03 -12.90
C SER A 19 3.65 10.99 -12.59
N PRO A 20 4.31 10.40 -13.62
CA PRO A 20 5.47 9.53 -13.41
C PRO A 20 6.61 10.21 -12.65
N LEU A 21 7.46 9.42 -11.98
CA LEU A 21 8.61 9.93 -11.24
C LEU A 21 9.73 10.38 -12.21
N ALA A 22 9.89 11.69 -12.37
CA ALA A 22 11.10 12.30 -12.93
C ALA A 22 12.06 12.65 -11.77
N SER A 23 13.36 12.36 -11.95
CA SER A 23 14.36 12.42 -10.86
C SER A 23 14.65 13.81 -10.29
N GLU A 24 14.08 14.88 -10.85
CA GLU A 24 14.20 16.26 -10.34
C GLU A 24 12.96 16.76 -9.58
N ASP A 25 11.82 16.08 -9.68
CA ASP A 25 10.54 16.53 -9.08
C ASP A 25 10.33 16.07 -7.63
N ASP A 26 11.07 15.05 -7.19
CA ASP A 26 11.03 14.54 -5.81
C ASP A 26 11.22 15.65 -4.75
N VAL A 27 12.10 16.61 -5.03
CA VAL A 27 12.31 17.80 -4.18
C VAL A 27 11.09 18.73 -4.18
N GLY A 28 10.41 18.87 -5.31
CA GLY A 28 9.16 19.64 -5.42
C GLY A 28 8.02 19.02 -4.61
N HIS A 29 7.94 17.70 -4.59
CA HIS A 29 6.96 16.97 -3.78
C HIS A 29 7.20 17.18 -2.27
N LEU A 30 8.46 17.15 -1.81
CA LEU A 30 8.80 17.46 -0.42
C LEU A 30 8.39 18.88 0.01
N LEU A 31 8.58 19.86 -0.87
CA LEU A 31 8.21 21.25 -0.62
C LEU A 31 6.71 21.50 -0.67
N ALA A 32 5.96 20.73 -1.47
CA ALA A 32 4.50 20.83 -1.50
C ALA A 32 3.84 20.42 -0.17
N PHE A 33 4.49 19.55 0.62
CA PHE A 33 3.98 19.10 1.92
C PHE A 33 4.42 19.95 3.12
N SER A 34 5.35 20.92 2.96
CA SER A 34 5.76 21.82 4.05
C SER A 34 5.90 23.28 3.62
N PRO A 35 5.18 24.23 4.24
CA PRO A 35 5.42 25.66 4.08
C PRO A 35 6.65 26.15 4.87
N HIS A 36 7.32 25.29 5.63
CA HIS A 36 8.42 25.63 6.53
C HIS A 36 9.67 24.78 6.29
N GLN A 37 10.82 25.24 6.78
CA GLN A 37 12.09 24.51 6.66
C GLN A 37 11.97 23.12 7.31
N LEU A 38 12.31 22.08 6.55
CA LEU A 38 12.24 20.71 7.04
C LEU A 38 13.37 20.42 8.04
N ASP A 39 13.02 19.81 9.17
CA ASP A 39 14.00 19.34 10.15
C ASP A 39 14.88 18.23 9.57
N ALA A 40 16.07 18.05 10.14
CA ALA A 40 17.02 17.03 9.70
C ALA A 40 16.41 15.61 9.64
N PHE A 41 15.62 15.24 10.66
CA PHE A 41 14.94 13.94 10.70
C PHE A 41 13.84 13.81 9.64
N GLN A 42 13.14 14.91 9.31
CA GLN A 42 12.12 14.93 8.26
C GLN A 42 12.78 14.73 6.90
N ILE A 43 13.95 15.34 6.66
CA ILE A 43 14.76 15.14 5.44
C ILE A 43 15.25 13.69 5.33
N VAL A 44 15.74 13.08 6.41
CA VAL A 44 16.19 11.67 6.41
C VAL A 44 15.03 10.72 6.13
N GLY A 45 13.91 10.86 6.85
CA GLY A 45 12.70 10.05 6.62
C GLY A 45 12.12 10.24 5.21
N ALA A 46 12.18 11.46 4.68
CA ALA A 46 11.84 11.76 3.29
C ALA A 46 12.74 11.02 2.28
N CYS A 47 14.06 11.01 2.48
CA CYS A 47 14.98 10.26 1.62
C CYS A 47 14.69 8.74 1.67
N ALA A 48 14.42 8.18 2.85
CA ALA A 48 14.04 6.78 2.97
C ALA A 48 12.73 6.48 2.21
N ALA A 49 11.71 7.34 2.35
CA ALA A 49 10.45 7.23 1.61
C ALA A 49 10.65 7.26 0.08
N LEU A 50 11.51 8.14 -0.42
CA LEU A 50 11.90 8.25 -1.83
C LEU A 50 12.62 7.00 -2.36
N ARG A 51 13.48 6.36 -1.55
CA ARG A 51 14.11 5.08 -1.90
C ARG A 51 13.20 3.86 -1.73
N GLY A 52 12.04 4.01 -1.06
CA GLY A 52 11.18 2.89 -0.68
C GLY A 52 11.71 2.08 0.51
N GLU A 53 12.67 2.63 1.25
CA GLU A 53 13.28 2.03 2.43
C GLU A 53 12.37 2.21 3.65
N SER A 54 12.39 1.24 4.57
CA SER A 54 11.68 1.40 5.85
C SER A 54 12.40 2.42 6.73
N ALA A 55 11.63 3.14 7.55
CA ALA A 55 12.14 4.22 8.39
C ALA A 55 11.51 4.20 9.78
N PHE A 56 12.30 4.56 10.78
CA PHE A 56 11.87 4.82 12.15
C PHE A 56 12.08 6.29 12.45
N VAL A 57 11.00 7.02 12.70
CA VAL A 57 11.05 8.46 12.98
C VAL A 57 10.81 8.69 14.46
N SER A 58 11.88 9.00 15.20
CA SER A 58 11.81 9.42 16.60
C SER A 58 11.93 10.93 16.72
N ALA A 59 10.87 11.58 17.22
CA ALA A 59 10.86 13.00 17.55
C ALA A 59 9.68 13.27 18.49
N HIS A 60 9.69 14.37 19.24
CA HIS A 60 8.58 14.72 20.14
C HIS A 60 7.21 14.78 19.43
N THR A 61 6.13 14.69 20.20
CA THR A 61 4.80 15.10 19.72
C THR A 61 4.86 16.55 19.22
N SER A 62 3.96 16.92 18.31
CA SER A 62 3.96 18.17 17.51
C SER A 62 5.15 18.47 16.57
N ALA A 63 6.27 17.74 16.64
CA ALA A 63 7.45 17.97 15.76
C ALA A 63 7.24 17.72 14.23
N GLY A 64 6.02 17.43 13.77
CA GLY A 64 5.76 17.24 12.33
C GLY A 64 6.05 15.84 11.77
N LYS A 65 6.26 14.82 12.62
CA LYS A 65 6.49 13.41 12.20
C LYS A 65 5.51 12.90 11.12
N SER A 66 4.24 13.31 11.20
CA SER A 66 3.22 12.91 10.22
C SER A 66 3.53 13.33 8.78
N LEU A 67 4.38 14.33 8.54
CA LEU A 67 4.82 14.71 7.19
C LEU A 67 5.54 13.55 6.48
N VAL A 68 6.42 12.82 7.18
CA VAL A 68 7.15 11.68 6.61
C VAL A 68 6.17 10.56 6.22
N ALA A 69 5.16 10.30 7.05
CA ALA A 69 4.11 9.34 6.76
C ALA A 69 3.21 9.76 5.58
N THR A 70 2.77 11.03 5.53
CA THR A 70 1.99 11.58 4.41
C THR A 70 2.77 11.48 3.10
N LEU A 71 4.04 11.86 3.10
CA LEU A 71 4.91 11.72 1.92
C LEU A 71 5.05 10.26 1.49
N ALA A 72 5.33 9.34 2.43
CA ALA A 72 5.47 7.92 2.12
C ALA A 72 4.18 7.34 1.52
N ALA A 73 3.01 7.74 2.03
CA ALA A 73 1.72 7.38 1.46
C ALA A 73 1.55 7.94 0.04
N PHE A 74 1.85 9.21 -0.20
CA PHE A 74 1.79 9.85 -1.52
C PHE A 74 2.68 9.15 -2.56
N LEU A 75 3.94 8.87 -2.21
CA LEU A 75 4.88 8.17 -3.09
C LEU A 75 4.42 6.73 -3.37
N THR A 76 3.85 6.06 -2.37
CA THR A 76 3.27 4.71 -2.53
C THR A 76 2.09 4.71 -3.51
N LEU A 77 1.17 5.68 -3.38
CA LEU A 77 0.03 5.83 -4.29
C LEU A 77 0.47 6.04 -5.75
N ARG A 78 1.49 6.87 -6.00
CA ARG A 78 2.04 7.10 -7.36
C ARG A 78 2.76 5.90 -7.94
N ARG A 79 3.49 5.13 -7.11
CA ARG A 79 4.10 3.86 -7.53
C ARG A 79 3.01 2.85 -7.92
N ALA A 80 1.92 2.78 -7.15
CA ALA A 80 0.77 1.93 -7.45
C ALA A 80 0.10 2.31 -8.80
N SER A 81 -0.22 3.59 -9.03
CA SER A 81 -0.83 4.05 -10.29
C SER A 81 0.07 3.88 -11.52
N SER A 82 1.40 3.94 -11.34
CA SER A 82 2.38 3.68 -12.41
C SER A 82 2.49 2.19 -12.75
N SER A 83 2.36 1.30 -11.75
CA SER A 83 2.46 -0.15 -11.97
C SER A 83 1.29 -0.75 -12.77
N SER A 84 0.12 -0.10 -12.73
CA SER A 84 -1.07 -0.51 -13.49
C SER A 84 -1.05 -0.12 -14.97
N SER A 85 -0.16 0.80 -15.39
CA SER A 85 -0.04 1.25 -16.79
C SER A 85 1.07 0.53 -17.57
N SER A 86 1.94 -0.23 -16.90
CA SER A 86 3.04 -0.98 -17.53
C SER A 86 2.72 -2.43 -17.95
N SER A 87 1.50 -2.92 -17.71
CA SER A 87 1.11 -4.33 -17.95
C SER A 87 0.34 -4.57 -19.27
N SER A 88 0.30 -3.60 -20.18
CA SER A 88 -0.51 -3.64 -21.42
C SER A 88 0.29 -3.77 -22.72
N SER A 89 1.62 -3.97 -22.67
CA SER A 89 2.49 -3.99 -23.86
C SER A 89 3.38 -5.24 -23.97
N SER A 90 2.76 -6.40 -24.22
CA SER A 90 3.48 -7.59 -24.72
C SER A 90 2.58 -8.55 -25.52
N SER A 91 2.03 -8.06 -26.64
CA SER A 91 1.37 -8.88 -27.67
C SER A 91 2.11 -8.75 -29.00
N SER A 92 3.35 -9.26 -29.05
CA SER A 92 4.11 -9.37 -30.28
C SER A 92 3.49 -10.44 -31.19
N SER A 93 2.88 -9.99 -32.28
CA SER A 93 2.27 -10.80 -33.33
C SER A 93 3.28 -11.72 -34.02
N SER A 94 3.02 -13.03 -34.03
CA SER A 94 3.67 -13.98 -34.93
C SER A 94 2.63 -14.56 -35.89
N SER A 95 2.44 -13.91 -37.04
CA SER A 95 1.63 -14.41 -38.14
C SER A 95 2.42 -15.42 -38.97
N SER A 96 1.95 -16.67 -39.04
CA SER A 96 2.39 -17.64 -40.06
C SER A 96 1.16 -18.30 -40.70
N SER A 97 1.07 -18.17 -42.02
CA SER A 97 -0.04 -18.58 -42.86
C SER A 97 0.17 -19.96 -43.49
N SER A 98 -0.88 -20.48 -44.14
CA SER A 98 -0.93 -21.70 -44.98
C SER A 98 -0.81 -23.05 -44.22
N SER A 99 -1.41 -24.16 -44.67
CA SER A 99 -2.12 -24.43 -45.94
C SER A 99 -3.21 -25.50 -45.78
N SER A 100 -4.16 -25.51 -46.72
CA SER A 100 -5.23 -26.51 -46.88
C SER A 100 -4.74 -27.88 -47.33
N SER A 101 -5.38 -28.95 -46.85
CA SER A 101 -5.52 -30.21 -47.59
C SER A 101 -6.80 -30.96 -47.18
N SER A 102 -7.49 -31.51 -48.17
CA SER A 102 -8.76 -32.21 -48.05
C SER A 102 -8.57 -33.72 -48.22
N SER A 103 -9.24 -34.54 -47.41
CA SER A 103 -9.55 -35.93 -47.77
C SER A 103 -10.75 -36.48 -46.98
N SER A 104 -11.52 -37.33 -47.66
CA SER A 104 -12.82 -37.86 -47.24
C SER A 104 -12.75 -39.35 -46.91
N SER A 105 -13.51 -39.82 -45.92
CA SER A 105 -14.17 -41.14 -45.96
C SER A 105 -15.18 -41.36 -44.81
N SER A 106 -16.22 -42.13 -45.12
CA SER A 106 -17.16 -42.82 -44.20
C SER A 106 -16.43 -43.72 -43.17
N SER A 107 -16.99 -44.33 -42.11
CA SER A 107 -18.35 -44.77 -41.72
C SER A 107 -18.32 -45.10 -40.19
N SER A 108 -19.34 -45.46 -39.40
CA SER A 108 -20.83 -45.52 -39.45
C SER A 108 -21.36 -45.99 -38.07
N SER A 109 -22.67 -45.84 -37.76
CA SER A 109 -23.40 -46.40 -36.57
C SER A 109 -22.92 -45.92 -35.17
N SER A 110 -23.74 -45.84 -34.10
CA SER A 110 -25.14 -46.25 -33.86
C SER A 110 -25.74 -45.51 -32.64
N SER A 111 -27.06 -45.32 -32.65
CA SER A 111 -27.99 -45.15 -31.51
C SER A 111 -27.46 -44.91 -30.08
N SER A 112 -27.91 -43.83 -29.43
CA SER A 112 -28.90 -43.95 -28.34
C SER A 112 -29.43 -42.58 -27.88
N SER A 113 -30.61 -42.63 -27.26
CA SER A 113 -31.45 -41.49 -26.86
C SER A 113 -31.00 -40.81 -25.56
N SER A 114 -31.14 -39.48 -25.48
CA SER A 114 -31.75 -38.82 -24.30
C SER A 114 -32.17 -37.39 -24.62
N SER A 115 -33.39 -37.05 -24.21
CA SER A 115 -33.99 -35.72 -24.40
C SER A 115 -33.47 -34.77 -23.32
N SER A 116 -32.81 -33.68 -23.72
CA SER A 116 -32.44 -32.58 -22.82
C SER A 116 -32.59 -31.25 -23.56
N SER A 117 -33.67 -30.52 -23.26
CA SER A 117 -33.92 -29.18 -23.78
C SER A 117 -32.92 -28.18 -23.17
N SER A 118 -31.80 -27.96 -23.84
CA SER A 118 -30.83 -26.92 -23.52
C SER A 118 -31.18 -25.63 -24.25
N SER A 119 -31.81 -24.70 -23.54
CA SER A 119 -32.09 -23.35 -24.02
C SER A 119 -30.78 -22.67 -24.46
N SER A 120 -30.77 -22.12 -25.67
CA SER A 120 -29.63 -21.41 -26.27
C SER A 120 -29.35 -20.08 -25.57
N SER A 121 -28.81 -20.14 -24.36
CA SER A 121 -28.23 -19.00 -23.67
C SER A 121 -26.89 -18.68 -24.33
N SER A 122 -26.90 -17.74 -25.26
CA SER A 122 -25.70 -17.14 -25.83
C SER A 122 -24.92 -16.44 -24.72
N SER A 123 -24.02 -17.18 -24.08
CA SER A 123 -23.01 -16.67 -23.15
C SER A 123 -22.02 -15.79 -23.92
N SER A 124 -22.47 -14.59 -24.26
CA SER A 124 -21.66 -13.48 -24.70
C SER A 124 -20.70 -13.15 -23.57
N SER A 125 -19.53 -13.78 -23.59
CA SER A 125 -18.41 -13.51 -22.69
C SER A 125 -17.83 -12.14 -23.03
N SER A 126 -18.58 -11.11 -22.67
CA SER A 126 -18.13 -9.74 -22.65
C SER A 126 -17.00 -9.63 -21.62
N SER A 127 -15.78 -9.80 -22.11
CA SER A 127 -14.55 -9.37 -21.46
C SER A 127 -14.50 -7.85 -21.41
N LEU A 128 -15.48 -7.27 -20.70
CA LEU A 128 -15.35 -5.95 -20.13
C LEU A 128 -14.09 -6.00 -19.28
N ALA A 129 -13.03 -5.35 -19.76
CA ALA A 129 -11.84 -5.13 -18.98
C ALA A 129 -12.27 -4.36 -17.72
N ALA A 130 -12.45 -5.09 -16.62
CA ALA A 130 -12.87 -4.52 -15.36
C ALA A 130 -11.82 -3.48 -14.99
N SER A 131 -12.22 -2.20 -15.01
CA SER A 131 -11.39 -1.09 -14.56
C SER A 131 -11.03 -1.37 -13.11
N ALA A 132 -9.83 -1.91 -12.90
CA ALA A 132 -9.48 -2.56 -11.65
C ALA A 132 -9.55 -1.51 -10.53
N SER A 133 -10.58 -1.64 -9.69
CA SER A 133 -10.76 -0.77 -8.52
C SER A 133 -9.43 -0.76 -7.76
N PRO A 134 -8.80 0.42 -7.57
CA PRO A 134 -7.43 0.50 -7.08
C PRO A 134 -7.32 -0.23 -5.75
N ALA A 135 -6.40 -1.18 -5.69
CA ALA A 135 -6.25 -2.00 -4.50
C ALA A 135 -5.67 -1.15 -3.34
N PRO A 136 -6.13 -1.37 -2.10
CA PRO A 136 -5.53 -0.75 -0.92
C PRO A 136 -4.03 -1.06 -0.87
N CYS A 137 -3.22 0.00 -0.85
CA CYS A 137 -1.76 -0.11 -0.87
C CYS A 137 -1.12 0.54 0.37
N VAL A 138 -1.86 1.37 1.12
CA VAL A 138 -1.40 2.03 2.35
C VAL A 138 -2.29 1.65 3.53
N LEU A 139 -1.67 1.13 4.58
CA LEU A 139 -2.31 0.89 5.87
C LEU A 139 -1.72 1.85 6.92
N TYR A 140 -2.57 2.65 7.58
CA TYR A 140 -2.19 3.55 8.67
C TYR A 140 -2.73 3.01 10.00
N LEU A 141 -1.83 2.60 10.88
CA LEU A 141 -2.14 2.04 12.19
C LEU A 141 -1.97 3.09 13.28
N SER A 142 -2.96 3.22 14.16
CA SER A 142 -2.87 4.01 15.40
C SER A 142 -3.42 3.19 16.58
N PRO A 143 -2.77 3.19 17.76
CA PRO A 143 -3.18 2.36 18.90
C PRO A 143 -4.45 2.85 19.61
N VAL A 144 -4.99 4.03 19.25
CA VAL A 144 -6.15 4.63 19.93
C VAL A 144 -7.23 5.02 18.92
N LYS A 145 -8.49 4.61 19.18
CA LYS A 145 -9.65 4.90 18.32
C LYS A 145 -9.83 6.40 18.01
N ALA A 146 -9.66 7.26 19.01
CA ALA A 146 -9.77 8.72 18.86
C ALA A 146 -8.71 9.28 17.89
N LEU A 147 -7.45 8.85 18.03
CA LEU A 147 -6.36 9.22 17.13
C LEU A 147 -6.60 8.67 15.71
N SER A 148 -7.10 7.44 15.57
CA SER A 148 -7.48 6.87 14.26
C SER A 148 -8.59 7.68 13.59
N ASN A 149 -9.60 8.15 14.33
CA ASN A 149 -10.65 9.03 13.81
C ASN A 149 -10.15 10.45 13.46
N GLN A 150 -9.14 10.96 14.17
CA GLN A 150 -8.44 12.19 13.80
C GLN A 150 -7.64 12.00 12.51
N LYS A 151 -6.78 10.97 12.44
CA LYS A 151 -5.96 10.66 11.25
C LYS A 151 -6.79 10.35 10.02
N TYR A 152 -7.94 9.70 10.16
CA TYR A 152 -8.90 9.53 9.07
C TYR A 152 -9.37 10.87 8.48
N ARG A 153 -9.72 11.86 9.32
CA ARG A 153 -10.13 13.20 8.83
C ARG A 153 -8.95 13.93 8.17
N GLU A 154 -7.79 13.97 8.83
CA GLU A 154 -6.58 14.60 8.31
C GLU A 154 -6.17 14.04 6.94
N LEU A 155 -6.12 12.70 6.81
CA LEU A 155 -5.75 12.02 5.57
C LEU A 155 -6.85 12.15 4.50
N THR A 156 -8.13 12.11 4.88
CA THR A 156 -9.23 12.31 3.92
C THR A 156 -9.14 13.70 3.27
N GLU A 157 -8.89 14.75 4.05
CA GLU A 157 -8.71 16.10 3.49
C GLU A 157 -7.43 16.21 2.65
N THR A 158 -6.30 15.70 3.18
CA THR A 158 -4.99 15.78 2.51
C THR A 158 -4.96 15.06 1.16
N PHE A 159 -5.67 13.93 1.03
CA PHE A 159 -5.66 13.08 -0.16
C PHE A 159 -6.95 13.17 -1.00
N ARG A 160 -7.89 14.06 -0.67
CA ARG A 160 -9.25 14.13 -1.25
C ARG A 160 -9.33 14.08 -2.78
N GLU A 161 -8.35 14.66 -3.46
CA GLU A 161 -8.27 14.78 -4.93
C GLU A 161 -7.53 13.61 -5.61
N VAL A 162 -6.80 12.78 -4.84
CA VAL A 162 -5.86 11.78 -5.39
C VAL A 162 -6.10 10.36 -4.88
N ALA A 163 -6.75 10.16 -3.73
CA ALA A 163 -7.01 8.84 -3.17
C ALA A 163 -8.22 8.81 -2.23
N THR A 164 -8.95 7.70 -2.27
CA THR A 164 -10.01 7.40 -1.30
C THR A 164 -9.42 6.87 0.01
N VAL A 165 -9.88 7.43 1.13
CA VAL A 165 -9.49 7.03 2.49
C VAL A 165 -10.67 6.37 3.20
N GLY A 166 -10.40 5.33 3.98
CA GLY A 166 -11.40 4.66 4.82
C GLY A 166 -10.93 4.40 6.25
N LEU A 167 -11.88 4.07 7.13
CA LEU A 167 -11.65 3.82 8.56
C LEU A 167 -12.11 2.42 8.97
N LEU A 168 -11.28 1.72 9.75
CA LEU A 168 -11.57 0.46 10.42
C LEU A 168 -11.27 0.55 11.92
N THR A 169 -12.29 0.84 12.72
CA THR A 169 -12.22 0.71 14.18
C THR A 169 -13.20 -0.37 14.67
N GLY A 170 -13.19 -0.66 15.97
CA GLY A 170 -14.15 -1.61 16.56
C GLY A 170 -15.60 -1.15 16.51
N ASP A 171 -15.84 0.16 16.43
CA ASP A 171 -17.18 0.75 16.56
C ASP A 171 -17.66 1.36 15.23
N GLU A 172 -16.72 1.83 14.40
CA GLU A 172 -17.01 2.50 13.13
C GLU A 172 -16.22 1.91 11.95
N ILE A 173 -16.93 1.66 10.86
CA ILE A 173 -16.41 1.24 9.56
C ILE A 173 -16.86 2.27 8.52
N LYS A 174 -15.91 3.04 7.93
CA LYS A 174 -16.20 4.11 6.96
C LYS A 174 -15.50 3.85 5.63
N ASN A 175 -16.17 4.14 4.51
CA ASN A 175 -15.71 4.02 3.13
C ASN A 175 -15.15 2.66 2.65
N MET A 176 -15.18 1.59 3.45
CA MET A 176 -14.63 0.27 3.06
C MET A 176 -15.23 -0.31 1.78
N ARG A 177 -16.53 -0.13 1.54
CA ARG A 177 -17.20 -0.64 0.32
C ARG A 177 -16.64 -0.01 -0.97
N ALA A 178 -16.06 1.18 -0.87
CA ALA A 178 -15.43 1.88 -1.99
C ALA A 178 -14.00 1.38 -2.29
N LYS A 179 -13.50 0.35 -1.58
CA LYS A 179 -12.12 -0.16 -1.68
C LYS A 179 -11.09 0.98 -1.60
N PRO A 180 -10.96 1.63 -0.43
CA PRO A 180 -10.11 2.81 -0.28
C PRO A 180 -8.63 2.46 -0.50
N HIS A 181 -7.87 3.39 -1.07
CA HIS A 181 -6.44 3.21 -1.30
C HIS A 181 -5.64 3.25 0.02
N ILE A 182 -6.09 4.11 0.94
CA ILE A 182 -5.56 4.28 2.29
C ILE A 182 -6.60 3.77 3.30
N VAL A 183 -6.20 2.86 4.18
CA VAL A 183 -7.02 2.46 5.33
C VAL A 183 -6.39 2.91 6.63
N VAL A 184 -7.14 3.68 7.41
CA VAL A 184 -6.80 4.02 8.79
C VAL A 184 -7.46 3.01 9.73
N ALA A 185 -6.73 2.42 10.65
CA ALA A 185 -7.25 1.39 11.54
C ALA A 185 -6.62 1.43 12.95
N THR A 186 -7.23 0.72 13.90
CA THR A 186 -6.51 0.34 15.13
C THR A 186 -5.79 -0.99 14.95
N THR A 187 -4.69 -1.16 15.70
CA THR A 187 -3.84 -2.36 15.65
C THR A 187 -4.62 -3.64 15.95
N GLU A 188 -5.51 -3.60 16.94
CA GLU A 188 -6.29 -4.75 17.38
C GLU A 188 -7.27 -5.21 16.30
N ILE A 189 -7.86 -4.28 15.53
CA ILE A 189 -8.79 -4.61 14.45
C ILE A 189 -8.08 -5.26 13.26
N ILE A 190 -6.89 -4.78 12.90
CA ILE A 190 -6.10 -5.39 11.83
C ILE A 190 -5.54 -6.75 12.26
N ARG A 191 -5.00 -6.88 13.47
CA ARG A 191 -4.60 -8.17 14.05
C ARG A 191 -5.75 -9.17 14.01
N ASN A 192 -6.94 -8.77 14.48
CA ASN A 192 -8.12 -9.64 14.49
C ASN A 192 -8.58 -10.05 13.09
N ARG A 193 -8.39 -9.23 12.04
CA ARG A 193 -8.64 -9.62 10.65
C ARG A 193 -7.61 -10.63 10.14
N LEU A 194 -6.33 -10.35 10.37
CA LEU A 194 -5.22 -11.24 9.99
C LEU A 194 -5.32 -12.62 10.64
N LEU A 195 -5.77 -12.70 11.90
CA LEU A 195 -6.01 -13.96 12.61
C LEU A 195 -7.21 -14.75 12.07
N LYS A 196 -8.28 -14.07 11.64
CA LYS A 196 -9.54 -14.72 11.23
C LYS A 196 -9.50 -15.35 9.84
N GLN A 197 -8.51 -14.99 9.00
CA GLN A 197 -8.21 -15.60 7.70
C GLN A 197 -9.44 -15.97 6.84
N SER A 198 -10.45 -15.11 6.83
CA SER A 198 -11.72 -15.36 6.13
C SER A 198 -11.78 -14.54 4.83
N GLY A 199 -12.46 -15.09 3.82
CA GLY A 199 -12.34 -14.66 2.42
C GLY A 199 -12.55 -13.16 2.15
N GLY A 200 -11.80 -12.63 1.19
CA GLY A 200 -11.83 -11.22 0.77
C GLY A 200 -10.76 -10.34 1.44
N ASP A 201 -10.51 -10.51 2.75
CA ASP A 201 -9.48 -9.74 3.45
C ASP A 201 -8.04 -10.13 3.04
N PHE A 202 -7.82 -11.32 2.48
CA PHE A 202 -6.50 -11.71 1.97
C PHE A 202 -6.02 -10.84 0.81
N ASP A 203 -6.88 -10.46 -0.13
CA ASP A 203 -6.50 -9.60 -1.26
C ASP A 203 -6.15 -8.19 -0.77
N PHE A 204 -6.85 -7.70 0.26
CA PHE A 204 -6.51 -6.45 0.94
C PHE A 204 -5.05 -6.46 1.42
N PHE A 205 -4.66 -7.48 2.20
CA PHE A 205 -3.32 -7.52 2.77
C PHE A 205 -2.23 -7.78 1.73
N ARG A 206 -2.47 -8.65 0.74
CA ARG A 206 -1.52 -8.96 -0.34
C ARG A 206 -1.20 -7.76 -1.25
N CYS A 207 -2.09 -6.78 -1.33
CA CYS A 207 -1.88 -5.56 -2.12
C CYS A 207 -1.15 -4.44 -1.37
N LEU A 208 -0.97 -4.55 -0.05
CA LEU A 208 -0.26 -3.54 0.73
C LEU A 208 1.18 -3.35 0.24
N LYS A 209 1.58 -2.08 0.17
CA LYS A 209 2.94 -1.64 -0.19
C LYS A 209 3.59 -0.84 0.92
N LEU A 210 2.78 -0.17 1.75
CA LEU A 210 3.22 0.61 2.90
C LEU A 210 2.36 0.32 4.13
N VAL A 211 3.01 0.12 5.27
CA VAL A 211 2.39 0.17 6.60
C VAL A 211 3.00 1.33 7.38
N ILE A 212 2.18 2.32 7.72
CA ILE A 212 2.53 3.39 8.65
C ILE A 212 2.05 2.97 10.03
N ILE A 213 2.92 3.12 11.03
CA ILE A 213 2.68 2.76 12.42
C ILE A 213 2.89 4.01 13.27
N ASP A 214 1.79 4.62 13.71
CA ASP A 214 1.80 5.82 14.54
C ASP A 214 1.83 5.46 16.03
N GLU A 215 2.38 6.36 16.84
CA GLU A 215 2.62 6.21 18.27
C GLU A 215 3.27 4.88 18.69
N PHE A 216 4.32 4.47 17.98
CA PHE A 216 5.05 3.23 18.24
C PHE A 216 5.73 3.16 19.62
N HIS A 217 5.77 4.26 20.39
CA HIS A 217 6.23 4.23 21.77
C HIS A 217 5.39 3.27 22.65
N PHE A 218 4.13 2.99 22.28
CA PHE A 218 3.31 1.94 22.89
C PHE A 218 3.82 0.50 22.66
N PHE A 219 4.89 0.30 21.90
CA PHE A 219 5.58 -0.99 21.80
C PHE A 219 6.18 -1.45 23.15
N ALA A 220 6.66 -0.50 23.97
CA ALA A 220 7.25 -0.78 25.28
C ALA A 220 6.22 -1.03 26.40
N ASP A 221 4.92 -0.87 26.14
CA ASP A 221 3.86 -1.18 27.11
C ASP A 221 3.72 -2.71 27.23
N ALA A 222 3.97 -3.25 28.43
CA ALA A 222 3.91 -4.67 28.73
C ALA A 222 2.56 -5.35 28.39
N ARG A 223 1.46 -4.59 28.25
CA ARG A 223 0.14 -5.10 27.85
C ARG A 223 -0.14 -4.98 26.34
N ARG A 224 0.66 -4.22 25.60
CA ARG A 224 0.44 -3.90 24.17
C ARG A 224 1.60 -4.32 23.25
N GLY A 225 2.83 -4.48 23.75
CA GLY A 225 4.01 -4.86 22.95
C GLY A 225 3.82 -6.18 22.19
N THR A 226 3.25 -7.19 22.84
CA THR A 226 2.94 -8.50 22.22
C THR A 226 1.98 -8.37 21.03
N VAL A 227 1.02 -7.45 21.09
CA VAL A 227 0.08 -7.16 19.99
C VAL A 227 0.82 -6.62 18.77
N TRP A 228 1.86 -5.81 18.96
CA TRP A 228 2.67 -5.26 17.88
C TRP A 228 3.58 -6.31 17.24
N GLU A 229 4.28 -7.13 18.03
CA GLU A 229 5.12 -8.21 17.51
C GLU A 229 4.30 -9.21 16.67
N GLU A 230 3.17 -9.65 17.22
CA GLU A 230 2.25 -10.57 16.53
C GLU A 230 1.69 -9.93 15.24
N LEU A 231 1.26 -8.67 15.29
CA LEU A 231 0.76 -7.94 14.13
C LEU A 231 1.80 -7.80 13.03
N LEU A 232 3.06 -7.48 13.37
CA LEU A 232 4.16 -7.36 12.42
C LEU A 232 4.45 -8.71 11.74
N LEU A 233 4.49 -9.80 12.50
CA LEU A 233 4.68 -11.15 11.97
C LEU A 233 3.50 -11.61 11.09
N LEU A 234 2.26 -11.35 11.50
CA LEU A 234 1.06 -11.66 10.73
C LEU A 234 1.00 -10.86 9.41
N LEU A 235 1.37 -9.57 9.42
CA LEU A 235 1.47 -8.75 8.22
C LEU A 235 2.51 -9.32 7.24
N ARG A 236 3.67 -9.76 7.74
CA ARG A 236 4.68 -10.45 6.93
C ARG A 236 4.13 -11.74 6.32
N GLN A 237 3.45 -12.57 7.12
CA GLN A 237 2.86 -13.83 6.66
C GLN A 237 1.80 -13.59 5.57
N ALA A 238 0.95 -12.57 5.72
CA ALA A 238 -0.09 -12.22 4.76
C ALA A 238 0.46 -11.74 3.40
N GLN A 239 1.71 -11.26 3.32
CA GLN A 239 2.38 -10.97 2.04
C GLN A 239 2.74 -12.24 1.24
N GLY A 240 2.71 -13.44 1.84
CA GLY A 240 3.11 -14.70 1.20
C GLY A 240 4.61 -14.85 0.92
N ASN A 241 5.42 -13.81 1.12
CA ASN A 241 6.86 -13.82 0.83
C ASN A 241 7.69 -14.51 1.92
N ILE A 242 7.67 -15.84 1.89
CA ILE A 242 8.64 -16.68 2.62
C ILE A 242 10.00 -16.72 1.88
N SER A 243 10.02 -16.40 0.56
CA SER A 243 11.21 -16.40 -0.31
C SER A 243 12.19 -15.22 -0.12
N GLY A 244 12.19 -14.58 1.05
CA GLY A 244 13.35 -13.81 1.51
C GLY A 244 13.41 -12.29 1.23
N VAL A 245 12.57 -11.72 0.37
CA VAL A 245 12.48 -10.25 0.18
C VAL A 245 11.03 -9.77 0.32
N SER A 246 10.77 -8.93 1.31
CA SER A 246 9.44 -8.33 1.52
C SER A 246 9.33 -7.00 0.76
N SER A 247 8.37 -6.89 -0.17
CA SER A 247 8.05 -5.63 -0.89
C SER A 247 7.31 -4.60 -0.03
N LEU A 248 7.05 -4.92 1.25
CA LEU A 248 6.27 -4.11 2.17
C LEU A 248 7.19 -3.13 2.91
N GLN A 249 7.00 -1.83 2.66
CA GLN A 249 7.68 -0.75 3.35
C GLN A 249 7.01 -0.48 4.70
N PHE A 250 7.80 -0.17 5.73
CA PHE A 250 7.29 0.20 7.05
C PHE A 250 7.79 1.59 7.46
N VAL A 251 6.89 2.43 7.99
CA VAL A 251 7.23 3.74 8.54
C VAL A 251 6.70 3.81 9.97
N PHE A 252 7.62 3.76 10.94
CA PHE A 252 7.31 3.85 12.37
C PHE A 252 7.44 5.31 12.82
N LEU A 253 6.44 5.84 13.51
CA LEU A 253 6.49 7.17 14.15
C LEU A 253 6.44 6.99 15.66
N SER A 254 7.37 7.61 16.40
CA SER A 254 7.42 7.52 17.87
C SER A 254 7.71 8.87 18.52
N ALA A 255 7.08 9.13 19.67
CA ALA A 255 7.24 10.37 20.46
C ALA A 255 8.62 10.46 21.15
N SER A 256 9.17 9.31 21.53
CA SER A 256 10.54 9.03 21.95
C SER A 256 10.61 7.51 22.17
N LEU A 257 11.75 6.88 21.92
CA LEU A 257 12.00 5.49 22.30
C LEU A 257 13.39 5.40 22.92
N GLU A 258 13.55 4.63 24.00
CA GLU A 258 14.83 4.55 24.72
C GLU A 258 15.93 3.84 23.91
N GLN A 259 15.56 2.89 23.04
CA GLN A 259 16.50 2.08 22.26
C GLN A 259 16.05 1.85 20.80
N PRO A 260 15.96 2.89 19.96
CA PRO A 260 15.51 2.76 18.57
C PRO A 260 16.44 1.87 17.74
N THR A 261 17.74 1.88 18.01
CA THR A 261 18.75 1.06 17.32
C THR A 261 18.59 -0.44 17.60
N SER A 262 18.16 -0.80 18.82
CA SER A 262 17.88 -2.18 19.20
C SER A 262 16.67 -2.72 18.41
N PHE A 263 15.59 -1.94 18.38
CA PHE A 263 14.42 -2.24 17.56
C PHE A 263 14.77 -2.33 16.06
N ALA A 264 15.53 -1.37 15.53
CA ALA A 264 15.95 -1.36 14.13
C ALA A 264 16.76 -2.61 13.74
N SER A 265 17.65 -3.07 14.63
CA SER A 265 18.44 -4.30 14.43
C SER A 265 17.55 -5.54 14.43
N TRP A 266 16.69 -5.69 15.45
CA TRP A 266 15.71 -6.77 15.52
C TRP A 266 14.79 -6.80 14.29
N PHE A 267 14.29 -5.64 13.88
CA PHE A 267 13.39 -5.51 12.74
C PHE A 267 14.09 -5.87 11.43
N SER A 268 15.30 -5.35 11.20
CA SER A 268 16.08 -5.65 9.98
C SER A 268 16.37 -7.14 9.84
N LEU A 269 16.75 -7.81 10.93
CA LEU A 269 16.92 -9.27 10.98
C LEU A 269 15.61 -10.02 10.75
N THR A 270 14.54 -9.63 11.45
CA THR A 270 13.22 -10.30 11.44
C THR A 270 12.50 -10.12 10.10
N PHE A 271 12.74 -9.02 9.37
CA PHE A 271 12.10 -8.72 8.08
C PHE A 271 13.02 -8.90 6.87
N ARG A 272 14.31 -9.20 7.08
CA ARG A 272 15.36 -9.27 6.05
C ARG A 272 15.43 -8.01 5.18
N GLN A 273 15.26 -6.85 5.79
CA GLN A 273 15.40 -5.58 5.08
C GLN A 273 16.84 -5.09 5.14
N VAL A 274 17.39 -4.76 3.96
CA VAL A 274 18.80 -4.38 3.78
C VAL A 274 19.07 -2.94 4.20
N SER A 275 18.05 -2.08 4.13
CA SER A 275 18.10 -0.68 4.54
C SER A 275 17.00 -0.36 5.55
N PHE A 276 17.36 0.24 6.67
CA PHE A 276 16.45 0.79 7.67
C PHE A 276 17.02 2.12 8.18
N SER A 277 16.30 3.22 7.98
CA SER A 277 16.72 4.55 8.45
C SER A 277 16.16 4.86 9.84
N ILE A 278 16.92 5.59 10.66
CA ILE A 278 16.53 6.14 11.96
C ILE A 278 16.72 7.67 11.91
#